data_AF-A3XPS5-F1
#
_entry.id   AF-A3XPS5-F1
#
_cell.length_a   1.000
_cell.length_b   1.000
_cell.length_c   1.000
_cell.angle_alpha   90.00
_cell.angle_beta   90.00
_cell.angle_gamma   90.00
#
_symmetry.space_group_name_H-M   'P 1'
#
loop_
_entity.id
_entity.type
_entity.pdbx_description
1 polymer ?
#
loop_
_entity_poly.entity_id
_entity_poly.type
_entity_poly.pdbx_seq_one_letter_code
_entity_poly.pdbx_strand_id
1 'polypeptide(L)'
;MEKLFVGLICLLAVAVHAQDSLYVYKADGVMLQGKPTQKTRLQKGALLLKDTRVELQPGASIIAINKAGELFKAADPGVYTQPMLLKRKTQNYPGNLSVNYFKFIWSELVGATKAKVQIGGVFRGNMLMRFPDDSTYIAGTTLHLEWDTVAATSPMFIFIKNTETEEYLKMAADGSMLMLYSHPFFSEGSTYQWSVTDEAFPNLNNLQFYTFTLITKEAYILKKEELLSQLQNPNLKTLSRREIETWLCARYNLCN
;
A
#
# COMPACT_ATOMS: atom_id res chain seq x y z
N MET A 1 62.04 -17.21 -7.89
CA MET A 1 61.39 -16.46 -6.80
C MET A 1 60.74 -15.20 -7.38
N GLU A 2 59.67 -15.32 -8.16
CA GLU A 2 58.94 -14.15 -8.70
C GLU A 2 57.42 -14.39 -8.78
N LYS A 3 56.90 -15.33 -7.99
CA LYS A 3 55.45 -15.58 -7.85
C LYS A 3 54.86 -14.98 -6.57
N LEU A 4 55.49 -13.94 -6.04
CA LEU A 4 55.15 -13.39 -4.70
C LEU A 4 54.65 -11.94 -4.71
N PHE A 5 54.46 -11.31 -5.89
CA PHE A 5 54.07 -9.90 -5.96
C PHE A 5 52.62 -9.62 -6.36
N VAL A 6 51.78 -10.65 -6.57
CA VAL A 6 50.36 -10.46 -6.95
C VAL A 6 49.41 -10.62 -5.74
N GLY A 7 49.92 -11.02 -4.57
CA GLY A 7 49.11 -11.29 -3.38
C GLY A 7 48.78 -10.08 -2.48
N LEU A 8 49.35 -8.89 -2.72
CA LEU A 8 49.33 -7.79 -1.73
C LEU A 8 48.59 -6.52 -2.19
N ILE A 9 47.65 -6.62 -3.15
CA ILE A 9 46.87 -5.46 -3.61
C ILE A 9 45.36 -5.57 -3.29
N CYS A 10 44.91 -6.68 -2.69
CA CYS A 10 43.47 -6.93 -2.47
C CYS A 10 42.97 -6.71 -1.03
N LEU A 11 43.70 -5.97 -0.19
CA LEU A 11 43.39 -5.81 1.25
C LEU A 11 43.25 -4.37 1.74
N LEU A 12 42.95 -3.44 0.82
CA LEU A 12 42.50 -2.08 1.15
C LEU A 12 41.12 -1.82 0.54
N ALA A 13 40.21 -2.78 0.70
CA ALA A 13 38.79 -2.45 0.71
C ALA A 13 38.54 -1.65 2.00
N VAL A 14 38.71 -0.34 1.90
CA VAL A 14 38.35 0.62 2.93
C VAL A 14 36.91 0.31 3.31
N ALA A 15 36.72 -0.23 4.51
CA ALA A 15 35.41 -0.34 5.11
C ALA A 15 34.88 1.08 5.27
N VAL A 16 34.12 1.54 4.28
CA VAL A 16 33.29 2.73 4.40
C VAL A 16 32.20 2.32 5.38
N HIS A 17 32.51 2.42 6.68
CA HIS A 17 31.49 2.38 7.71
C HIS A 17 30.52 3.50 7.38
N ALA A 18 29.34 3.13 6.88
CA ALA A 18 28.21 4.02 6.72
C ALA A 18 28.06 4.78 8.03
N GLN A 19 28.40 6.07 8.01
CA GLN A 19 28.35 6.92 9.19
C GLN A 19 26.93 6.83 9.74
N ASP A 20 26.77 6.38 10.98
CA ASP A 20 25.45 6.29 11.59
C ASP A 20 24.84 7.68 11.62
N SER A 21 23.85 7.92 10.76
CA SER A 21 23.16 9.19 10.68
C SER A 21 22.17 9.27 11.85
N LEU A 22 22.28 10.34 12.64
CA LEU A 22 21.39 10.60 13.76
C LEU A 22 20.53 11.82 13.44
N TYR A 23 19.22 11.65 13.35
CA TYR A 23 18.28 12.72 13.04
C TYR A 23 17.47 13.13 14.27
N VAL A 24 17.11 14.41 14.37
CA VAL A 24 16.21 14.88 15.43
C VAL A 24 14.77 14.44 15.13
N TYR A 25 14.24 13.55 15.97
CA TYR A 25 12.85 13.10 15.89
C TYR A 25 11.90 14.05 16.64
N LYS A 26 12.31 14.49 17.84
CA LYS A 26 11.55 15.42 18.67
C LYS A 26 12.49 16.37 19.40
N ALA A 27 12.07 17.62 19.51
CA ALA A 27 12.80 18.67 20.18
C ALA A 27 11.83 19.52 21.00
N ASP A 28 11.89 19.42 22.33
CA ASP A 28 11.08 20.19 23.27
C ASP A 28 11.95 21.21 24.02
N GLY A 29 11.51 22.45 24.14
CA GLY A 29 12.27 23.54 24.78
C GLY A 29 13.30 24.21 23.86
N VAL A 30 14.21 24.99 24.44
CA VAL A 30 15.26 25.72 23.70
C VAL A 30 16.51 24.84 23.60
N MET A 31 16.87 24.49 22.37
CA MET A 31 18.09 23.76 22.06
C MET A 31 18.84 24.43 20.95
N LEU A 32 20.16 24.48 21.09
CA LEU A 32 21.04 25.15 20.16
C LEU A 32 22.01 24.13 19.55
N GLN A 33 22.18 24.18 18.24
CA GLN A 33 23.16 23.38 17.52
C GLN A 33 24.22 24.26 16.86
N GLY A 34 25.46 23.77 16.82
CA GLY A 34 26.54 24.39 16.07
C GLY A 34 27.84 24.54 16.85
N LYS A 35 28.73 25.40 16.35
CA LYS A 35 30.00 25.72 17.01
C LYS A 35 29.73 26.71 18.18
N PRO A 36 30.63 26.81 19.17
CA PRO A 36 30.44 27.72 20.32
C PRO A 36 30.11 29.16 19.94
N THR A 37 30.62 29.63 18.80
CA THR A 37 30.47 30.98 18.27
C THR A 37 29.27 31.17 17.32
N GLN A 38 28.63 30.09 16.88
CA GLN A 38 27.48 30.14 15.97
C GLN A 38 26.48 29.06 16.35
N LYS A 39 25.45 29.49 17.08
CA LYS A 39 24.38 28.63 17.60
C LYS A 39 23.09 28.91 16.84
N THR A 40 22.45 27.87 16.32
CA THR A 40 21.11 27.97 15.72
C THR A 40 20.12 27.11 16.48
N ARG A 41 18.84 27.49 16.46
CA ARG A 41 17.81 26.67 17.10
C ARG A 41 17.73 25.32 16.40
N LEU A 42 17.81 24.25 17.18
CA LEU A 42 17.68 22.89 16.67
C LEU A 42 16.21 22.60 16.33
N GLN A 43 15.97 22.05 15.14
CA GLN A 43 14.63 21.72 14.64
C GLN A 43 14.48 20.21 14.41
N LYS A 44 13.23 19.74 14.41
CA LYS A 44 12.89 18.37 13.98
C LYS A 44 13.38 18.14 12.54
N GLY A 45 13.94 16.96 12.29
CA GLY A 45 14.51 16.57 11.00
C GLY A 45 15.97 17.00 10.80
N ALA A 46 16.56 17.78 11.72
CA ALA A 46 17.97 18.15 11.63
C ALA A 46 18.88 16.93 11.74
N LEU A 47 19.92 16.89 10.90
CA LEU A 47 20.97 15.88 10.94
C LEU A 47 22.03 16.28 11.98
N LEU A 48 22.35 15.37 12.89
CA LEU A 48 23.41 15.52 13.88
C LEU A 48 24.66 14.78 13.39
N LEU A 49 25.64 15.54 12.90
CA LEU A 49 26.95 15.04 12.51
C LEU A 49 27.83 14.79 13.75
N LYS A 50 28.92 14.04 13.58
CA LYS A 50 29.84 13.66 14.68
C LYS A 50 30.37 14.86 15.48
N ASP A 51 30.61 15.96 14.81
CA ASP A 51 31.13 17.22 15.32
C ASP A 51 30.03 18.20 15.75
N THR A 52 28.76 17.88 15.51
CA THR A 52 27.63 18.71 15.92
C THR A 52 27.51 18.68 17.44
N ARG A 53 27.53 19.86 18.05
CA ARG A 53 27.27 20.05 19.49
C ARG A 53 25.85 20.55 19.64
N VAL A 54 25.08 19.85 20.46
CA VAL A 54 23.70 20.19 20.82
C VAL A 54 23.67 20.61 22.27
N GLU A 55 23.29 21.85 22.54
CA GLU A 55 23.15 22.39 23.89
C GLU A 55 21.68 22.37 24.31
N LEU A 56 21.40 21.66 25.40
CA LEU A 56 20.09 21.61 26.05
C LEU A 56 20.05 22.59 27.21
N GLN A 57 19.12 23.55 27.14
CA GLN A 57 18.80 24.46 28.26
C GLN A 57 17.99 23.74 29.34
N PRO A 58 17.90 24.29 30.57
CA PRO A 58 16.99 23.80 31.61
C PRO A 58 15.56 23.54 31.10
N GLY A 59 15.05 22.33 31.33
CA GLY A 59 13.72 21.91 30.88
C GLY A 59 13.61 21.50 29.40
N ALA A 60 14.70 21.55 28.63
CA ALA A 60 14.72 21.09 27.24
C ALA A 60 14.92 19.57 27.15
N SER A 61 14.35 18.94 26.13
CA SER A 61 14.60 17.54 25.83
C SER A 61 14.70 17.27 24.33
N ILE A 62 15.55 16.32 23.97
CA ILE A 62 15.75 15.85 22.61
C ILE A 62 15.50 14.35 22.53
N ILE A 63 14.82 13.96 21.46
CA ILE A 63 14.75 12.57 21.00
C ILE A 63 15.33 12.53 19.60
N ALA A 64 16.39 11.74 19.44
CA ALA A 64 17.02 11.50 18.16
C ALA A 64 16.80 10.05 17.70
N ILE A 65 16.82 9.83 16.40
CA ILE A 65 16.57 8.54 15.76
C ILE A 65 17.70 8.20 14.78
N ASN A 66 18.20 6.96 14.82
CA ASN A 66 19.20 6.49 13.86
C ASN A 66 18.55 5.77 12.67
N LYS A 67 19.35 5.33 11.70
CA LYS A 67 18.90 4.58 10.51
C LYS A 67 18.19 3.25 10.83
N ALA A 68 18.55 2.61 11.95
CA ALA A 68 17.87 1.41 12.44
C ALA A 68 16.53 1.73 13.13
N GLY A 69 16.18 3.03 13.21
CA GLY A 69 15.10 3.64 13.98
C GLY A 69 15.09 3.27 15.45
N GLU A 70 16.28 3.21 16.03
CA GLU A 70 16.49 3.22 17.47
C GLU A 70 16.43 4.66 17.96
N LEU A 71 15.83 4.85 19.14
CA LEU A 71 15.62 6.16 19.73
C LEU A 71 16.67 6.43 20.83
N PHE A 72 17.12 7.68 20.88
CA PHE A 72 18.12 8.18 21.82
C PHE A 72 17.58 9.45 22.48
N LYS A 73 17.52 9.48 23.82
CA LYS A 73 16.89 10.58 24.55
C LYS A 73 17.88 11.27 25.50
N ALA A 74 17.86 12.60 25.50
CA ALA A 74 18.50 13.42 26.53
C ALA A 74 17.49 14.48 27.02
N ALA A 75 17.43 14.71 28.33
CA ALA A 75 16.50 15.65 28.96
C ALA A 75 17.16 16.47 30.09
N ASP A 76 18.38 16.12 30.45
CA ASP A 76 19.23 16.85 31.38
C ASP A 76 20.00 17.98 30.65
N PRO A 77 20.10 19.18 31.26
CA PRO A 77 20.81 20.30 30.66
C PRO A 77 22.29 19.98 30.45
N GLY A 78 22.85 20.43 29.32
CA GLY A 78 24.24 20.16 28.99
C GLY A 78 24.53 20.20 27.49
N VAL A 79 25.79 19.91 27.15
CA VAL A 79 26.26 19.87 25.75
C VAL A 79 26.47 18.42 25.32
N TYR A 80 25.79 18.04 24.24
CA TYR A 80 25.78 16.70 23.70
C TYR A 80 26.44 16.65 22.34
N THR A 81 27.31 15.67 22.16
CA THR A 81 27.80 15.26 20.84
C THR A 81 27.04 14.01 20.38
N GLN A 82 27.10 13.71 19.09
CA GLN A 82 26.47 12.50 18.55
C GLN A 82 26.90 11.22 19.31
N PRO A 83 28.19 10.97 19.63
CA PRO A 83 28.58 9.80 20.42
C PRO A 83 27.97 9.76 21.83
N MET A 84 27.74 10.92 22.45
CA MET A 84 27.11 11.00 23.76
C MET A 84 25.62 10.65 23.69
N LEU A 85 24.93 11.07 22.64
CA LEU A 85 23.52 10.73 22.40
C LEU A 85 23.37 9.23 22.11
N LEU A 86 24.28 8.63 21.33
CA LEU A 86 24.23 7.19 21.01
C LEU A 86 24.36 6.29 22.25
N LYS A 87 24.99 6.77 23.33
CA LYS A 87 25.06 6.05 24.62
C LYS A 87 23.75 6.10 25.42
N ARG A 88 22.80 6.95 25.02
CA ARG A 88 21.52 7.17 25.71
C ARG A 88 20.36 6.53 24.97
N LYS A 89 20.59 5.30 24.53
CA LYS A 89 19.58 4.47 23.88
C LYS A 89 18.41 4.28 24.84
N THR A 90 17.21 4.67 24.42
CA THR A 90 16.00 4.32 25.17
C THR A 90 15.69 2.85 24.93
N GLN A 91 15.14 2.16 25.94
CA GLN A 91 14.70 0.76 25.80
C GLN A 91 13.92 0.57 24.51
N ASN A 92 14.23 -0.51 23.79
CA ASN A 92 13.51 -0.92 22.59
C ASN A 92 12.02 -1.00 22.94
N TYR A 93 11.20 -0.12 22.36
CA TYR A 93 9.77 -0.38 22.31
C TYR A 93 9.60 -1.64 21.46
N PRO A 94 9.06 -2.73 22.02
CA PRO A 94 8.83 -3.93 21.24
C PRO A 94 7.83 -3.57 20.13
N GLY A 95 8.29 -3.78 18.89
CA GLY A 95 7.53 -3.78 17.64
C GLY A 95 6.18 -3.06 17.66
N ASN A 96 6.19 -1.74 17.43
CA ASN A 96 4.98 -1.12 16.92
C ASN A 96 4.95 -1.37 15.41
N LEU A 97 3.95 -2.12 14.93
CA LEU A 97 3.75 -2.50 13.53
C LEU A 97 3.92 -1.29 12.59
N SER A 98 3.43 -0.13 13.01
CA SER A 98 3.53 1.13 12.27
C SER A 98 4.97 1.62 12.09
N VAL A 99 5.84 1.45 13.09
CA VAL A 99 7.26 1.87 13.00
C VAL A 99 8.02 0.99 12.01
N ASN A 100 7.74 -0.32 12.00
CA ASN A 100 8.33 -1.23 11.03
C ASN A 100 7.82 -0.94 9.60
N TYR A 101 6.54 -0.61 9.46
CA TYR A 101 5.96 -0.20 8.20
C TYR A 101 6.60 1.09 7.65
N PHE A 102 6.72 2.14 8.47
CA PHE A 102 7.35 3.38 8.02
C PHE A 102 8.85 3.23 7.70
N LYS A 103 9.58 2.37 8.44
CA LYS A 103 10.96 2.00 8.10
C LYS A 103 11.06 1.32 6.73
N PHE A 104 10.15 0.39 6.45
CA PHE A 104 10.07 -0.32 5.19
C PHE A 104 9.80 0.64 4.01
N ILE A 105 8.77 1.48 4.12
CA ILE A 105 8.46 2.48 3.09
C ILE A 105 9.64 3.44 2.88
N TRP A 106 10.28 3.88 3.97
CA TRP A 106 11.46 4.74 3.88
C TRP A 106 12.60 4.03 3.12
N SER A 107 12.92 2.77 3.43
CA SER A 107 13.97 2.02 2.73
C SER A 107 13.71 1.82 1.24
N GLU A 108 12.45 1.68 0.83
CA GLU A 108 12.04 1.63 -0.58
C GLU A 108 12.28 2.99 -1.29
N LEU A 109 11.95 4.11 -0.62
CA LEU A 109 12.10 5.45 -1.18
C LEU A 109 13.56 5.90 -1.34
N VAL A 110 14.45 5.52 -0.40
CA VAL A 110 15.89 5.87 -0.48
C VAL A 110 16.76 4.82 -1.18
N GLY A 111 16.16 3.77 -1.77
CA GLY A 111 16.84 2.83 -2.65
C GLY A 111 17.94 1.98 -1.98
N ALA A 112 17.88 1.80 -0.67
CA ALA A 112 18.97 1.19 0.12
C ALA A 112 19.05 -0.34 0.00
N THR A 113 18.05 -1.01 -0.60
CA THR A 113 18.01 -2.47 -0.71
C THR A 113 17.60 -2.90 -2.11
N LYS A 114 18.57 -3.30 -2.94
CA LYS A 114 18.35 -4.15 -4.13
C LYS A 114 18.05 -5.60 -3.74
N ALA A 115 17.37 -5.83 -2.62
CA ALA A 115 16.86 -7.16 -2.30
C ALA A 115 15.65 -7.39 -3.20
N LYS A 116 15.54 -8.58 -3.82
CA LYS A 116 14.33 -8.97 -4.55
C LYS A 116 13.15 -8.73 -3.61
N VAL A 117 12.33 -7.76 -3.98
CA VAL A 117 11.18 -7.30 -3.21
C VAL A 117 10.21 -8.49 -3.15
N GLN A 118 10.18 -9.19 -2.03
CA GLN A 118 8.98 -9.92 -1.66
C GLN A 118 8.06 -8.86 -1.09
N ILE A 119 7.33 -8.20 -1.99
CA ILE A 119 6.26 -7.29 -1.62
C ILE A 119 5.39 -8.12 -0.68
N GLY A 120 5.20 -7.65 0.55
CA GLY A 120 4.11 -8.09 1.41
C GLY A 120 2.79 -7.64 0.79
N GLY A 121 2.52 -8.09 -0.44
CA GLY A 121 1.19 -8.11 -0.98
C GLY A 121 0.47 -9.08 -0.08
N VAL A 122 -0.63 -8.62 0.51
CA VAL A 122 -1.67 -9.55 0.93
C VAL A 122 -1.86 -10.48 -0.26
N PHE A 123 -1.60 -11.77 -0.05
CA PHE A 123 -1.80 -12.80 -1.06
C PHE A 123 -3.30 -12.76 -1.37
N ARG A 124 -3.68 -11.91 -2.33
CA ARG A 124 -4.93 -12.08 -3.07
C ARG A 124 -4.78 -13.46 -3.65
N GLY A 125 -5.76 -14.34 -3.43
CA GLY A 125 -5.63 -15.77 -3.73
C GLY A 125 -5.11 -16.04 -5.14
N ASN A 126 -4.97 -17.32 -5.50
CA ASN A 126 -4.50 -17.73 -6.83
C ASN A 126 -5.39 -17.24 -8.00
N MET A 127 -6.42 -16.45 -7.71
CA MET A 127 -7.41 -15.91 -8.62
C MET A 127 -7.57 -14.41 -8.43
N LEU A 128 -7.48 -13.69 -9.53
CA LEU A 128 -7.71 -12.25 -9.57
C LEU A 128 -9.04 -11.99 -10.28
N MET A 129 -10.03 -11.51 -9.54
CA MET A 129 -11.30 -11.07 -10.13
C MET A 129 -11.04 -9.84 -11.00
N ARG A 130 -11.44 -9.88 -12.27
CA ARG A 130 -11.25 -8.80 -13.25
C ARG A 130 -12.51 -7.97 -13.43
N PHE A 131 -13.65 -8.62 -13.58
CA PHE A 131 -14.92 -7.95 -13.80
C PHE A 131 -16.10 -8.83 -13.38
N PRO A 132 -17.15 -8.27 -12.74
CA PRO A 132 -17.22 -6.93 -12.18
C PRO A 132 -16.27 -6.75 -11.00
N ASP A 133 -15.72 -5.54 -10.85
CA ASP A 133 -14.95 -5.18 -9.66
C ASP A 133 -15.89 -5.03 -8.44
N ASP A 134 -15.34 -4.90 -7.25
CA ASP A 134 -16.15 -4.80 -6.04
C ASP A 134 -17.01 -3.53 -6.04
N SER A 135 -18.25 -3.67 -5.58
CA SER A 135 -19.27 -2.63 -5.56
C SER A 135 -19.62 -2.03 -6.93
N THR A 136 -19.69 -2.86 -7.97
CA THR A 136 -20.04 -2.42 -9.34
C THR A 136 -21.54 -2.41 -9.63
N TYR A 137 -22.04 -1.34 -10.22
CA TYR A 137 -23.36 -1.28 -10.83
C TYR A 137 -23.29 -1.72 -12.30
N ILE A 138 -24.11 -2.68 -12.69
CA ILE A 138 -24.15 -3.23 -14.04
C ILE A 138 -25.55 -3.05 -14.61
N ALA A 139 -25.66 -2.33 -15.72
CA ALA A 139 -26.84 -2.32 -16.57
C ALA A 139 -26.59 -3.19 -17.79
N GLY A 140 -27.55 -4.02 -18.18
CA GLY A 140 -27.40 -4.84 -19.39
C GLY A 140 -28.22 -6.12 -19.35
N THR A 141 -28.40 -6.73 -20.52
CA THR A 141 -29.11 -8.01 -20.68
C THR A 141 -28.18 -9.22 -20.57
N THR A 142 -26.87 -8.97 -20.49
CA THR A 142 -25.82 -9.98 -20.36
C THR A 142 -24.92 -9.67 -19.18
N LEU A 143 -24.77 -10.63 -18.27
CA LEU A 143 -23.80 -10.58 -17.19
C LEU A 143 -22.50 -11.22 -17.67
N HIS A 144 -21.42 -10.46 -17.55
CA HIS A 144 -20.06 -10.91 -17.84
C HIS A 144 -19.31 -11.03 -16.52
N LEU A 145 -18.71 -12.19 -16.29
CA LEU A 145 -17.81 -12.44 -15.17
C LEU A 145 -16.45 -12.82 -15.75
N GLU A 146 -15.39 -12.16 -15.31
CA GLU A 146 -14.03 -12.34 -15.80
C GLU A 146 -13.05 -12.44 -14.64
N TRP A 147 -12.11 -13.38 -14.72
CA TRP A 147 -11.09 -13.61 -13.70
C TRP A 147 -9.78 -14.09 -14.33
N ASP A 148 -8.64 -13.74 -13.76
CA ASP A 148 -7.37 -14.36 -14.14
C ASP A 148 -7.12 -15.61 -13.31
N THR A 149 -6.57 -16.64 -13.95
CA THR A 149 -6.05 -17.83 -13.29
C THR A 149 -4.53 -17.86 -13.41
N VAL A 150 -3.84 -18.16 -12.31
CA VAL A 150 -2.37 -18.34 -12.33
C VAL A 150 -1.98 -19.69 -12.93
N ALA A 151 -2.90 -20.67 -12.89
CA ALA A 151 -2.74 -22.00 -13.45
C ALA A 151 -3.82 -22.29 -14.49
N ALA A 152 -3.53 -23.14 -15.47
CA ALA A 152 -4.50 -23.68 -16.44
C ALA A 152 -5.40 -24.76 -15.79
N THR A 153 -5.91 -24.48 -14.60
CA THR A 153 -6.88 -25.34 -13.92
C THR A 153 -8.24 -25.06 -14.55
N SER A 154 -8.81 -26.09 -15.18
CA SER A 154 -10.20 -26.14 -15.61
C SER A 154 -10.74 -27.51 -15.19
N PRO A 155 -12.01 -27.59 -14.75
CA PRO A 155 -13.00 -26.50 -14.69
C PRO A 155 -12.80 -25.58 -13.47
N MET A 156 -13.21 -24.33 -13.61
CA MET A 156 -13.33 -23.35 -12.52
C MET A 156 -14.78 -23.30 -12.03
N PHE A 157 -14.97 -23.06 -10.73
CA PHE A 157 -16.28 -23.02 -10.10
C PHE A 157 -16.62 -21.61 -9.64
N ILE A 158 -17.71 -21.08 -10.17
CA ILE A 158 -18.24 -19.75 -9.89
C ILE A 158 -19.38 -19.90 -8.89
N PHE A 159 -19.31 -19.12 -7.81
CA PHE A 159 -20.35 -19.02 -6.80
C PHE A 159 -20.92 -17.61 -6.84
N ILE A 160 -22.23 -17.49 -6.99
CA ILE A 160 -22.94 -16.23 -6.96
C ILE A 160 -24.03 -16.32 -5.91
N LYS A 161 -24.04 -15.37 -4.99
CA LYS A 161 -24.97 -15.28 -3.88
C LYS A 161 -25.85 -14.06 -4.05
N ASN A 162 -27.16 -14.21 -3.96
CA ASN A 162 -28.06 -13.07 -3.81
C ASN A 162 -27.99 -12.58 -2.36
N THR A 163 -27.69 -11.29 -2.15
CA THR A 163 -27.53 -10.74 -0.79
C THR A 163 -28.83 -10.53 -0.05
N GLU A 164 -29.97 -10.51 -0.76
CA GLU A 164 -31.30 -10.33 -0.18
C GLU A 164 -31.93 -11.68 0.18
N THR A 165 -31.89 -12.65 -0.74
CA THR A 165 -32.51 -13.98 -0.54
C THR A 165 -31.57 -15.01 0.09
N GLU A 166 -30.26 -14.71 0.14
CA GLU A 166 -29.20 -15.64 0.59
C GLU A 166 -29.07 -16.90 -0.29
N GLU A 167 -29.74 -16.94 -1.43
CA GLU A 167 -29.67 -18.05 -2.38
C GLU A 167 -28.35 -18.05 -3.14
N TYR A 168 -27.86 -19.26 -3.47
CA TYR A 168 -26.63 -19.45 -4.22
C TYR A 168 -26.91 -20.07 -5.60
N LEU A 169 -26.27 -19.50 -6.61
CA LEU A 169 -26.07 -20.09 -7.92
C LEU A 169 -24.62 -20.55 -8.04
N LYS A 170 -24.42 -21.83 -8.34
CA LYS A 170 -23.10 -22.42 -8.60
C LYS A 170 -23.02 -22.84 -10.06
N MET A 171 -21.94 -22.44 -10.73
CA MET A 171 -21.69 -22.80 -12.13
C MET A 171 -20.25 -23.28 -12.29
N ALA A 172 -20.01 -24.12 -13.29
CA ALA A 172 -18.67 -24.48 -13.73
C ALA A 172 -18.40 -23.82 -15.08
N ALA A 173 -17.19 -23.30 -15.26
CA ALA A 173 -16.74 -22.76 -16.54
C ALA A 173 -15.33 -23.23 -16.86
N ASP A 174 -15.07 -23.44 -18.14
CA ASP A 174 -13.72 -23.66 -18.64
C ASP A 174 -13.12 -22.32 -19.06
N GLY A 175 -11.98 -21.97 -18.45
CA GLY A 175 -11.26 -20.74 -18.74
C GLY A 175 -11.48 -19.63 -17.71
N SER A 176 -11.46 -18.39 -18.20
CA SER A 176 -11.34 -17.15 -17.41
C SER A 176 -12.54 -16.21 -17.53
N MET A 177 -13.61 -16.66 -18.19
CA MET A 177 -14.79 -15.86 -18.47
C MET A 177 -16.06 -16.70 -18.44
N LEU A 178 -17.12 -16.13 -17.88
CA LEU A 178 -18.48 -16.65 -17.98
C LEU A 178 -19.40 -15.53 -18.47
N MET A 179 -20.19 -15.83 -19.50
CA MET A 179 -21.23 -14.94 -20.01
C MET A 179 -22.59 -15.58 -19.77
N LEU A 180 -23.48 -14.85 -19.12
CA LEU A 180 -24.83 -15.29 -18.83
C LEU A 180 -25.81 -14.30 -19.44
N TYR A 181 -26.74 -14.81 -20.25
CA TYR A 181 -27.92 -14.07 -20.64
C TYR A 181 -28.93 -14.03 -19.48
N SER A 182 -30.09 -13.42 -19.70
CA SER A 182 -31.19 -13.39 -18.74
C SER A 182 -31.42 -14.78 -18.12
N HIS A 183 -31.36 -14.83 -16.79
CA HIS A 183 -31.51 -16.05 -16.00
C HIS A 183 -32.39 -15.74 -14.78
N PRO A 184 -33.36 -16.59 -14.39
CA PRO A 184 -34.34 -16.30 -13.34
C PRO A 184 -33.76 -15.98 -11.96
N PHE A 185 -32.54 -16.43 -11.68
CA PHE A 185 -31.80 -16.09 -10.45
C PHE A 185 -31.45 -14.60 -10.35
N PHE A 186 -31.38 -13.91 -11.48
CA PHE A 186 -31.02 -12.50 -11.56
C PHE A 186 -32.25 -11.62 -11.71
N SER A 187 -32.36 -10.63 -10.82
CA SER A 187 -33.39 -9.59 -10.83
C SER A 187 -32.71 -8.22 -10.86
N GLU A 188 -33.22 -7.34 -11.73
CA GLU A 188 -32.81 -5.94 -11.71
C GLU A 188 -33.20 -5.30 -10.37
N GLY A 189 -32.31 -4.45 -9.84
CA GLY A 189 -32.44 -3.84 -8.52
C GLY A 189 -31.76 -4.64 -7.40
N SER A 190 -31.47 -5.92 -7.62
CA SER A 190 -30.86 -6.78 -6.60
C SER A 190 -29.33 -6.71 -6.59
N THR A 191 -28.78 -6.98 -5.41
CA THR A 191 -27.33 -7.04 -5.18
C THR A 191 -26.86 -8.48 -5.02
N TYR A 192 -25.70 -8.75 -5.60
CA TYR A 192 -25.10 -10.07 -5.66
C TYR A 192 -23.65 -10.02 -5.20
N GLN A 193 -23.20 -11.13 -4.64
CA GLN A 193 -21.82 -11.40 -4.31
C GLN A 193 -21.33 -12.54 -5.20
N TRP A 194 -20.12 -12.44 -5.75
CA TRP A 194 -19.56 -13.51 -6.56
C TRP A 194 -18.11 -13.82 -6.21
N SER A 195 -17.74 -15.07 -6.39
CA SER A 195 -16.39 -15.58 -6.18
C SER A 195 -16.13 -16.75 -7.12
N VAL A 196 -14.85 -17.03 -7.38
CA VAL A 196 -14.43 -18.14 -8.23
C VAL A 196 -13.32 -18.92 -7.52
N THR A 197 -13.33 -20.25 -7.67
CA THR A 197 -12.36 -21.18 -7.08
C THR A 197 -12.09 -22.35 -8.03
N ASP A 198 -10.93 -22.99 -7.89
CA ASP A 198 -10.59 -24.26 -8.52
C ASP A 198 -11.14 -25.48 -7.76
N GLU A 199 -11.71 -25.28 -6.58
CA GLU A 199 -12.35 -26.33 -5.78
C GLU A 199 -13.86 -26.40 -6.07
N ALA A 200 -14.37 -27.60 -6.33
CA ALA A 200 -15.80 -27.80 -6.52
C ALA A 200 -16.60 -27.57 -5.22
N PHE A 201 -16.01 -27.87 -4.05
CA PHE A 201 -16.69 -27.82 -2.76
C PHE A 201 -15.82 -27.11 -1.72
N PRO A 202 -15.52 -25.81 -1.93
CA PRO A 202 -14.70 -25.03 -1.02
C PRO A 202 -15.48 -24.73 0.27
N ASN A 203 -14.76 -24.30 1.31
CA ASN A 203 -15.40 -23.61 2.42
C ASN A 203 -15.75 -22.18 2.00
N LEU A 204 -17.03 -21.91 1.76
CA LEU A 204 -17.52 -20.61 1.30
C LEU A 204 -17.15 -19.44 2.23
N ASN A 205 -17.00 -19.69 3.54
CA ASN A 205 -16.61 -18.65 4.50
C ASN A 205 -15.16 -18.17 4.32
N ASN A 206 -14.34 -18.96 3.60
CA ASN A 206 -12.94 -18.63 3.32
C ASN A 206 -12.76 -17.98 1.94
N LEU A 207 -13.81 -17.90 1.13
CA LEU A 207 -13.75 -17.27 -0.17
C LEU A 207 -13.90 -15.75 -0.04
N GLN A 208 -13.12 -15.02 -0.82
CA GLN A 208 -13.32 -13.59 -1.00
C GLN A 208 -14.43 -13.38 -2.04
N PHE A 209 -15.49 -12.69 -1.64
CA PHE A 209 -16.58 -12.31 -2.52
C PHE A 209 -16.44 -10.85 -2.96
N TYR A 210 -16.77 -10.60 -4.22
CA TYR A 210 -16.88 -9.28 -4.83
C TYR A 210 -18.36 -8.97 -5.01
N THR A 211 -18.75 -7.71 -4.84
CA THR A 211 -20.17 -7.30 -4.88
C THR A 211 -20.49 -6.60 -6.19
N PHE A 212 -21.65 -6.90 -6.77
CA PHE A 212 -22.21 -6.10 -7.86
C PHE A 212 -23.72 -5.97 -7.72
N THR A 213 -24.28 -4.90 -8.26
CA THR A 213 -25.72 -4.64 -8.28
C THR A 213 -26.19 -4.57 -9.73
N LEU A 214 -27.20 -5.36 -10.05
CA LEU A 214 -27.87 -5.25 -11.34
C LEU A 214 -28.84 -4.07 -11.30
N ILE A 215 -28.77 -3.18 -12.28
CA ILE A 215 -29.63 -2.00 -12.35
C ILE A 215 -30.33 -1.92 -13.70
N THR A 216 -31.52 -1.33 -13.70
CA THR A 216 -32.25 -1.06 -14.94
C THR A 216 -31.51 -0.02 -15.77
N LYS A 217 -31.82 0.03 -17.07
CA LYS A 217 -31.27 1.05 -17.97
C LYS A 217 -31.66 2.47 -17.54
N GLU A 218 -32.86 2.65 -17.02
CA GLU A 218 -33.36 3.93 -16.49
C GLU A 218 -32.55 4.34 -15.25
N ALA A 219 -32.31 3.41 -14.32
CA ALA A 219 -31.49 3.65 -13.13
C ALA A 219 -30.04 4.01 -13.51
N TYR A 220 -29.49 3.39 -14.55
CA TYR A 220 -28.17 3.73 -15.07
C TYR A 220 -28.12 5.17 -15.61
N ILE A 221 -29.11 5.58 -16.41
CA ILE A 221 -29.18 6.94 -16.96
C ILE A 221 -29.24 7.97 -15.83
N LEU A 222 -30.10 7.76 -14.83
CA LEU A 222 -30.23 8.66 -13.69
C LEU A 222 -28.92 8.78 -12.90
N LYS A 223 -28.28 7.65 -12.54
CA LYS A 223 -26.99 7.65 -11.83
C LYS A 223 -25.88 8.31 -12.65
N LYS A 224 -25.86 8.08 -13.97
CA LYS A 224 -24.90 8.70 -14.89
C LYS A 224 -25.08 10.21 -14.91
N GLU A 225 -26.30 10.71 -15.07
CA GLU A 225 -26.59 12.15 -15.11
C GLU A 225 -26.25 12.83 -13.78
N GLU A 226 -26.64 12.21 -12.66
CA GLU A 226 -26.29 12.68 -11.32
C GLU A 226 -24.77 12.81 -11.16
N LEU A 227 -24.03 11.75 -11.46
CA LEU A 227 -22.58 11.73 -11.33
C LEU A 227 -21.89 12.75 -12.23
N LEU A 228 -22.32 12.85 -13.50
CA LEU A 228 -21.77 13.84 -14.44
C LEU A 228 -22.05 15.28 -13.99
N SER A 229 -23.22 15.54 -13.38
CA SER A 229 -23.57 16.87 -12.85
C SER A 229 -22.68 17.29 -11.68
N GLN A 230 -22.33 16.34 -10.80
CA GLN A 230 -21.47 16.58 -9.63
C GLN A 230 -20.02 16.84 -10.01
N LEU A 231 -19.54 16.21 -11.09
CA LEU A 231 -18.12 16.26 -11.47
C LEU A 231 -17.69 17.62 -12.05
N GLN A 232 -18.62 18.41 -12.60
CA GLN A 232 -18.37 19.71 -13.24
C GLN A 232 -17.13 19.74 -14.15
N ASN A 233 -16.77 18.61 -14.78
CA ASN A 233 -15.49 18.46 -15.44
C ASN A 233 -15.59 18.89 -16.92
N PRO A 234 -14.93 20.00 -17.33
CA PRO A 234 -15.03 20.51 -18.69
C PRO A 234 -14.48 19.55 -19.75
N ASN A 235 -13.56 18.63 -19.37
CA ASN A 235 -12.98 17.65 -20.27
C ASN A 235 -13.98 16.54 -20.66
N LEU A 236 -15.11 16.40 -19.96
CA LEU A 236 -16.16 15.46 -20.36
C LEU A 236 -16.81 15.84 -21.70
N LYS A 237 -16.76 17.13 -22.08
CA LYS A 237 -17.35 17.62 -23.33
C LYS A 237 -16.58 17.19 -24.58
N THR A 238 -15.32 16.81 -24.43
CA THR A 238 -14.45 16.38 -25.54
C THR A 238 -14.44 14.88 -25.75
N LEU A 239 -15.08 14.12 -24.86
CA LEU A 239 -15.14 12.66 -24.93
C LEU A 239 -16.38 12.21 -25.70
N SER A 240 -16.24 11.14 -26.47
CA SER A 240 -17.37 10.43 -27.05
C SER A 240 -18.19 9.73 -25.97
N ARG A 241 -19.44 9.36 -26.32
CA ARG A 241 -20.32 8.62 -25.41
C ARG A 241 -19.67 7.34 -24.87
N ARG A 242 -18.98 6.58 -25.72
CA ARG A 242 -18.32 5.32 -25.35
C ARG A 242 -17.14 5.55 -24.41
N GLU A 243 -16.37 6.61 -24.63
CA GLU A 243 -15.25 6.96 -23.75
C GLU A 243 -15.76 7.39 -22.37
N ILE A 244 -16.87 8.13 -22.31
CA ILE A 244 -17.53 8.48 -21.04
C ILE A 244 -17.97 7.20 -20.33
N GLU A 245 -18.64 6.28 -21.02
CA GLU A 245 -19.12 5.02 -20.42
C GLU A 245 -17.97 4.14 -19.92
N THR A 246 -16.89 4.02 -20.70
CA THR A 246 -15.68 3.30 -20.29
C THR A 246 -15.03 3.93 -19.06
N TRP A 247 -14.94 5.27 -19.04
CA TRP A 247 -14.38 6.02 -17.93
C TRP A 247 -15.23 5.91 -16.66
N LEU A 248 -16.55 5.96 -16.80
CA LEU A 248 -17.50 5.80 -15.69
C LEU A 248 -17.39 4.40 -15.08
N CYS A 249 -17.34 3.37 -15.91
CA CYS A 249 -17.17 2.00 -15.45
C CYS A 249 -15.83 1.81 -14.72
N ALA A 250 -14.73 2.30 -15.31
CA ALA A 250 -13.39 2.13 -14.72
C ALA A 250 -13.15 2.95 -13.44
N ARG A 251 -13.84 4.09 -13.26
CA ARG A 251 -13.55 5.03 -12.16
C ARG A 251 -14.61 5.07 -11.07
N TYR A 252 -15.86 4.78 -11.42
CA TYR A 252 -17.02 4.87 -10.52
C TYR A 252 -17.82 3.58 -10.48
N ASN A 253 -17.31 2.50 -11.09
CA ASN A 253 -17.94 1.18 -11.14
C ASN A 253 -19.39 1.26 -11.64
N LEU A 254 -19.67 2.15 -12.59
CA LEU A 254 -20.97 2.29 -13.24
C LEU A 254 -20.85 1.83 -14.69
N CYS A 255 -21.26 0.59 -14.95
CA CYS A 255 -21.02 -0.13 -16.21
C CYS A 255 -22.33 -0.41 -16.95
N ASN A 256 -22.29 -0.36 -18.28
CA ASN A 256 -23.39 -0.65 -19.20
C ASN A 256 -22.87 -1.35 -20.46
#